data_AF-A0A662CE36-F1
#
_entry.id   AF-A0A662CE36-F1
#
_cell.length_a   1.000
_cell.length_b   1.000
_cell.length_c   1.000
_cell.angle_alpha   90.00
_cell.angle_beta   90.00
_cell.angle_gamma   90.00
#
_symmetry.space_group_name_H-M   'P 1'
#
loop_
_entity.id
_entity.type
_entity.pdbx_description
1 polymer ?
#
loop_
_entity_poly.entity_id
_entity_poly.type
_entity_poly.pdbx_seq_one_letter_code
_entity_poly.pdbx_strand_id
1 'polypeptide(L)'
;MDVNFVLITIAISILLQFLAAFLALRLILITGRRRAWALIAIALFLMAARRCIPLFRLISGDLSHIPDLTAELIALVTSALMLVGVAWIAPIFLSIKRSEEALREAQEKYRSLVESSEDPVYLVDRDCRYLFLNKKYLSRLSLSMEEVVGRPYGEFHSPEEEKEFTEK
;
A
#
# COMPACT_ATOMS: atom_id res chain seq x y z
N MET A 1 28.62 -32.23 21.75
CA MET A 1 27.98 -31.47 20.64
C MET A 1 29.04 -30.61 20.01
N ASP A 2 29.22 -30.70 18.69
CA ASP A 2 30.26 -29.96 17.98
C ASP A 2 30.01 -28.45 18.02
N VAL A 3 30.99 -27.70 18.49
CA VAL A 3 30.96 -26.23 18.56
C VAL A 3 30.69 -25.62 17.18
N ASN A 4 31.18 -26.25 16.11
CA ASN A 4 30.90 -25.85 14.73
C ASN A 4 29.41 -25.91 14.36
N PHE A 5 28.67 -26.90 14.87
CA PHE A 5 27.25 -27.04 14.57
C PHE A 5 26.41 -25.93 15.23
N VAL A 6 26.74 -25.59 16.47
CA VAL A 6 26.11 -24.47 17.20
C VAL A 6 26.42 -23.13 16.50
N LEU A 7 27.65 -22.95 16.01
CA LEU A 7 28.05 -21.74 15.30
C LEU A 7 27.29 -21.54 13.98
N ILE A 8 27.09 -22.62 13.22
CA ILE A 8 26.34 -22.60 11.96
C ILE A 8 24.86 -22.28 12.19
N THR A 9 24.24 -22.89 13.20
CA THR A 9 22.81 -22.66 13.51
C THR A 9 22.54 -21.23 13.97
N ILE A 10 23.44 -20.64 14.76
CA ILE A 10 23.35 -19.22 15.14
C ILE A 10 23.55 -18.31 13.93
N ALA A 11 24.54 -18.58 13.07
CA ALA A 11 24.83 -17.77 11.89
C ALA A 11 23.66 -17.75 10.89
N ILE A 12 23.07 -18.92 10.56
CA ILE A 12 21.92 -19.03 9.66
C ILE A 12 20.75 -18.19 10.17
N SER A 13 20.53 -18.21 11.47
CA SER A 13 19.37 -17.55 12.01
C SER A 13 19.54 -16.05 12.21
N ILE A 14 20.77 -15.56 12.43
CA ILE A 14 21.10 -14.13 12.29
C ILE A 14 20.85 -13.68 10.85
N LEU A 15 21.29 -14.47 9.86
CA LEU A 15 21.07 -14.16 8.44
C LEU A 15 19.57 -14.04 8.10
N LEU A 16 18.76 -14.99 8.58
CA LEU A 16 17.31 -14.96 8.41
C LEU A 16 16.66 -13.74 9.08
N GLN A 17 17.12 -13.36 10.27
CA GLN A 17 16.64 -12.17 10.98
C GLN A 17 16.97 -10.87 10.23
N PHE A 18 18.18 -10.76 9.68
CA PHE A 18 18.57 -9.61 8.85
C PHE A 18 17.74 -9.53 7.57
N LEU A 19 17.47 -10.66 6.91
CA LEU A 19 16.65 -10.70 5.70
C LEU A 19 15.19 -10.27 6.00
N ALA A 20 14.62 -10.74 7.11
CA ALA A 20 13.29 -10.33 7.56
C ALA A 20 13.22 -8.82 7.85
N ALA A 21 14.22 -8.29 8.55
CA ALA A 21 14.33 -6.86 8.83
C ALA A 21 14.44 -6.03 7.54
N PHE A 22 15.25 -6.48 6.57
CA PHE A 22 15.40 -5.81 5.27
C PHE A 22 14.08 -5.78 4.48
N LEU A 23 13.36 -6.91 4.42
CA LEU A 23 12.06 -6.99 3.76
C LEU A 23 11.02 -6.08 4.44
N ALA A 24 10.99 -6.07 5.76
CA ALA A 24 10.14 -5.16 6.54
C ALA A 24 10.47 -3.70 6.25
N LEU A 25 11.76 -3.33 6.18
CA LEU A 25 12.22 -1.98 5.87
C LEU A 25 11.79 -1.53 4.47
N ARG A 26 11.88 -2.44 3.48
CA ARG A 26 11.44 -2.17 2.11
C ARG A 26 9.92 -1.92 2.04
N LEU A 27 9.13 -2.60 2.86
CA LEU A 27 7.67 -2.42 2.93
C LEU A 27 7.26 -1.07 3.55
N ILE A 28 8.12 -0.44 4.38
CA ILE A 28 7.91 0.92 4.90
C ILE A 28 7.77 1.93 3.76
N LEU A 29 8.62 1.79 2.73
CA LEU A 29 8.66 2.70 1.59
C LEU A 29 7.43 2.58 0.68
N ILE A 30 6.70 1.46 0.77
CA ILE A 30 5.54 1.17 -0.09
C ILE A 30 4.22 1.59 0.60
N THR A 31 4.12 1.44 1.93
CA THR A 31 2.84 1.54 2.66
C THR A 31 2.57 2.88 3.35
N GLY A 32 3.55 3.78 3.47
CA GLY A 32 3.39 5.13 4.06
C GLY A 32 3.09 5.18 5.57
N ARG A 33 2.65 4.08 6.19
CA ARG A 33 2.35 3.95 7.63
C ARG A 33 3.63 3.66 8.44
N ARG A 34 4.49 4.69 8.56
CA ARG A 34 5.86 4.59 9.12
C ARG A 34 5.93 4.00 10.54
N ARG A 35 4.93 4.23 11.39
CA ARG A 35 4.97 3.87 12.83
C ARG A 35 4.85 2.37 13.10
N ALA A 36 3.90 1.68 12.43
CA ALA A 36 3.68 0.24 12.66
C ALA A 36 4.88 -0.60 12.21
N TRP A 37 5.44 -0.27 11.05
CA TRP A 37 6.62 -0.95 10.55
C TRP A 37 7.90 -0.61 11.31
N ALA A 38 8.03 0.63 11.83
CA ALA A 38 9.13 0.96 12.73
C ALA A 38 9.10 0.08 13.98
N LEU A 39 7.93 -0.18 14.56
CA LEU A 39 7.78 -1.08 15.71
C LEU A 39 8.14 -2.53 15.36
N ILE A 40 7.72 -3.05 14.20
CA ILE A 40 8.09 -4.40 13.73
C ILE A 40 9.61 -4.50 13.51
N ALA A 41 10.21 -3.49 12.86
CA ALA A 41 11.65 -3.45 12.62
C ALA A 41 12.45 -3.35 13.93
N ILE A 42 12.00 -2.54 14.89
CA ILE A 42 12.59 -2.43 16.22
C ILE A 42 12.46 -3.77 16.97
N ALA A 43 11.31 -4.43 16.90
CA ALA A 43 11.12 -5.74 17.53
C ALA A 43 12.04 -6.82 16.93
N LEU A 44 12.17 -6.86 15.60
CA LEU A 44 13.12 -7.74 14.91
C LEU A 44 14.57 -7.44 15.28
N PHE A 45 14.93 -6.16 15.37
CA PHE A 45 16.26 -5.72 15.76
C PHE A 45 16.60 -6.09 17.21
N LEU A 46 15.69 -5.86 18.15
CA LEU A 46 15.84 -6.26 19.55
C LEU A 46 15.94 -7.79 19.69
N MET A 47 15.19 -8.53 18.87
CA MET A 47 15.25 -10.00 18.82
C MET A 47 16.60 -10.51 18.30
N ALA A 48 17.18 -9.84 17.29
CA ALA A 48 18.53 -10.13 16.79
C ALA A 48 19.62 -9.73 17.79
N ALA A 49 19.50 -8.56 18.43
CA ALA A 49 20.45 -8.09 19.44
C ALA A 49 20.50 -9.03 20.67
N ARG A 50 19.34 -9.55 21.11
CA ARG A 50 19.27 -10.57 22.16
C ARG A 50 20.08 -11.83 21.81
N ARG A 51 20.20 -12.16 20.53
CA ARG A 51 20.94 -13.33 20.02
C ARG A 51 22.47 -13.15 20.01
N CYS A 52 22.95 -11.90 19.99
CA CYS A 52 24.38 -11.61 20.10
C CYS A 52 24.93 -11.89 21.51
N ILE A 53 24.07 -11.88 22.53
CA ILE A 53 24.45 -12.09 23.93
C ILE A 53 25.10 -13.47 24.17
N PRO A 54 24.50 -14.62 23.79
CA PRO A 54 25.14 -15.92 23.95
C PRO A 54 26.39 -16.08 23.08
N LEU A 55 26.40 -15.48 21.88
CA LEU A 55 27.54 -15.55 20.94
C LEU A 55 28.77 -14.82 21.49
N PHE A 56 28.57 -13.62 22.05
CA PHE A 56 29.64 -12.84 22.68
C PHE A 56 30.21 -13.52 23.93
N ARG A 57 29.34 -14.18 24.72
CA ARG A 57 29.78 -14.92 25.92
C ARG A 57 30.59 -16.17 25.57
N LEU A 58 30.23 -16.89 24.51
CA LEU A 58 31.00 -18.04 24.02
C LEU A 58 32.41 -17.64 23.59
N ILE A 59 32.55 -16.49 22.90
CA ILE A 59 33.86 -15.91 22.54
C ILE A 59 34.66 -15.49 23.78
N SER A 60 33.99 -15.09 24.86
CA SER A 60 34.61 -14.67 26.11
C SER A 60 35.09 -15.83 26.99
N GLY A 61 34.86 -17.09 26.57
CA GLY A 61 35.39 -18.29 27.24
C GLY A 61 34.65 -18.72 28.51
N ASP A 62 33.48 -18.14 28.81
CA ASP A 62 32.67 -18.51 29.98
C ASP A 62 31.79 -19.74 29.67
N LEU A 63 32.17 -20.91 30.20
CA LEU A 63 31.49 -22.21 29.99
C LEU A 63 30.46 -22.56 31.10
N SER A 64 30.16 -21.65 32.02
CA SER A 64 29.36 -21.97 33.22
C SER A 64 27.86 -22.14 32.98
N HIS A 65 27.34 -21.75 31.81
CA HIS A 65 25.93 -21.94 31.42
C HIS A 65 25.84 -22.52 30.00
N ILE A 66 25.44 -23.78 29.90
CA ILE A 66 25.07 -24.39 28.62
C ILE A 66 23.83 -23.64 28.10
N PRO A 67 23.84 -23.10 26.88
CA PRO A 67 22.70 -22.37 26.34
C PRO A 67 21.45 -23.25 26.37
N ASP A 68 20.35 -22.72 26.90
CA ASP A 68 19.08 -23.43 27.01
C ASP A 68 18.51 -23.66 25.59
N LEU A 69 18.61 -24.91 25.13
CA LEU A 69 18.18 -25.36 23.81
C LEU A 69 16.71 -24.98 23.54
N THR A 70 15.88 -24.93 24.58
CA THR A 70 14.48 -24.55 24.47
C THR A 70 14.31 -23.08 24.09
N ALA A 71 15.13 -22.19 24.65
CA ALA A 71 15.11 -20.76 24.35
C ALA A 71 15.59 -20.47 22.92
N GLU A 72 16.60 -21.20 22.44
CA GLU A 72 17.10 -21.08 21.07
C GLU A 72 16.09 -21.59 20.03
N LEU A 73 15.40 -22.71 20.31
CA LEU A 73 14.35 -23.24 19.45
C LEU A 73 13.15 -22.28 19.36
N ILE A 74 12.69 -21.73 20.48
CA ILE A 74 11.60 -20.74 20.49
C ILE A 74 12.00 -19.50 19.68
N ALA A 75 13.24 -19.02 19.83
CA ALA A 75 13.74 -17.89 19.06
C ALA A 75 13.83 -18.17 17.55
N LEU A 76 14.22 -19.39 17.17
CA LEU A 76 14.27 -19.82 15.76
C LEU A 76 12.86 -19.87 15.15
N VAL A 77 11.91 -20.50 15.85
CA VAL A 77 10.52 -20.64 15.41
C VAL A 77 9.86 -19.26 15.28
N THR A 78 10.03 -18.38 16.27
CA THR A 78 9.49 -17.01 16.21
C THR A 78 10.09 -16.19 15.07
N SER A 79 11.39 -16.32 14.81
CA SER A 79 12.04 -15.66 13.67
C SER A 79 11.53 -16.17 12.32
N ALA A 80 11.34 -17.49 12.19
CA ALA A 80 10.79 -18.11 10.99
C ALA A 80 9.34 -17.67 10.74
N LEU A 81 8.50 -17.65 11.79
CA LEU A 81 7.12 -17.17 11.70
C LEU A 81 7.04 -15.70 11.29
N MET A 82 7.90 -14.84 11.84
CA MET A 82 7.97 -13.43 11.45
C MET A 82 8.37 -13.26 9.98
N LEU A 83 9.38 -14.00 9.51
CA LEU A 83 9.83 -13.92 8.12
C LEU A 83 8.72 -14.35 7.16
N VAL A 84 8.04 -15.47 7.44
CA VAL A 84 6.92 -15.96 6.64
C VAL A 84 5.77 -14.97 6.65
N GLY A 85 5.41 -14.43 7.82
CA GLY A 85 4.33 -13.44 7.94
C GLY A 85 4.59 -12.19 7.11
N VAL A 86 5.80 -11.61 7.18
CA VAL A 86 6.18 -10.43 6.38
C VAL A 86 6.17 -10.76 4.88
N ALA A 87 6.73 -11.91 4.49
CA ALA A 87 6.78 -12.33 3.09
C ALA A 87 5.38 -12.56 2.49
N TRP A 88 4.44 -13.11 3.27
CA TRP A 88 3.08 -13.39 2.81
C TRP A 88 2.25 -12.10 2.62
N ILE A 89 2.47 -11.10 3.48
CA ILE A 89 1.73 -9.83 3.43
C ILE A 89 2.28 -8.91 2.32
N ALA A 90 3.56 -8.99 1.98
CA ALA A 90 4.21 -8.16 0.97
C ALA A 90 3.50 -8.08 -0.40
N PRO A 91 3.10 -9.19 -1.05
CA PRO A 91 2.45 -9.15 -2.36
C PRO A 91 1.08 -8.48 -2.32
N ILE A 92 0.33 -8.61 -1.22
CA ILE A 92 -0.99 -7.98 -1.06
C ILE A 92 -0.87 -6.46 -1.19
N PHE A 93 0.09 -5.87 -0.48
CA PHE A 93 0.32 -4.42 -0.54
C PHE A 93 0.85 -3.95 -1.89
N LEU A 94 1.74 -4.72 -2.52
CA LEU A 94 2.24 -4.38 -3.85
C LEU A 94 1.12 -4.42 -4.88
N SER A 95 0.21 -5.38 -4.77
CA SER A 95 -0.98 -5.47 -5.63
C SER A 95 -1.90 -4.27 -5.44
N ILE A 96 -2.21 -3.88 -4.21
CA ILE A 96 -3.09 -2.74 -3.92
C ILE A 96 -2.53 -1.46 -4.55
N LYS A 97 -1.25 -1.18 -4.35
CA LYS A 97 -0.61 0.03 -4.89
C LYS A 97 -0.66 0.06 -6.43
N ARG A 98 -0.39 -1.08 -7.08
CA ARG A 98 -0.49 -1.18 -8.54
C ARG A 98 -1.92 -0.98 -9.04
N SER A 99 -2.91 -1.51 -8.34
CA SER A 99 -4.32 -1.31 -8.69
C SER A 99 -4.74 0.15 -8.53
N GLU A 100 -4.30 0.84 -7.48
CA GLU A 100 -4.54 2.28 -7.30
C GLU A 100 -3.87 3.11 -8.40
N GLU A 101 -2.61 2.81 -8.74
CA GLU A 101 -1.90 3.50 -9.83
C GLU A 101 -2.58 3.28 -11.19
N ALA A 102 -2.98 2.04 -11.51
CA ALA A 102 -3.69 1.72 -12.74
C ALA A 102 -5.07 2.39 -12.80
N LEU A 103 -5.81 2.43 -11.69
CA LEU A 103 -7.10 3.13 -11.62
C LEU A 103 -6.91 4.63 -11.84
N ARG A 104 -5.92 5.23 -11.20
CA ARG A 104 -5.61 6.66 -11.36
C ARG A 104 -5.22 6.99 -12.79
N GLU A 105 -4.35 6.20 -13.42
CA GLU A 105 -3.95 6.39 -14.81
C GLU A 105 -5.14 6.22 -15.77
N ALA A 106 -6.01 5.23 -15.55
CA ALA A 106 -7.22 5.06 -16.33
C ALA A 106 -8.19 6.24 -16.17
N GLN A 107 -8.36 6.77 -14.95
CA GLN A 107 -9.18 7.95 -14.69
C GLN A 107 -8.61 9.21 -15.34
N GLU A 108 -7.30 9.44 -15.24
CA GLU A 108 -6.61 10.57 -15.88
C GLU A 108 -6.72 10.50 -17.41
N LYS A 109 -6.57 9.29 -17.98
CA LYS A 109 -6.75 9.06 -19.42
C LYS A 109 -8.19 9.28 -19.86
N TYR A 110 -9.17 8.74 -19.14
CA TYR A 110 -10.59 8.98 -19.42
C TYR A 110 -10.93 10.47 -19.35
N ARG A 111 -10.50 11.15 -18.28
CA ARG A 111 -10.71 12.59 -18.13
C ARG A 111 -10.08 13.36 -19.29
N SER A 112 -8.86 13.02 -19.67
CA SER A 112 -8.17 13.68 -20.80
C SER A 112 -8.92 13.48 -22.11
N LEU A 113 -9.39 12.25 -22.38
CA LEU A 113 -10.18 11.95 -23.59
C LEU A 113 -11.48 12.76 -23.62
N VAL A 114 -12.25 12.75 -22.52
CA VAL A 114 -13.53 13.48 -22.43
C VAL A 114 -13.33 15.00 -22.55
N GLU A 115 -12.29 15.54 -21.89
CA GLU A 115 -11.98 16.97 -21.92
C GLU A 115 -11.44 17.45 -23.27
N SER A 116 -10.79 16.56 -24.03
CA SER A 116 -10.27 16.86 -25.38
C SER A 116 -11.28 16.60 -26.50
N SER A 117 -12.41 15.94 -26.19
CA SER A 117 -13.44 15.64 -27.19
C SER A 117 -14.07 16.90 -27.76
N GLU A 118 -14.32 16.90 -29.07
CA GLU A 118 -15.05 17.97 -29.77
C GLU A 118 -16.57 17.87 -29.60
N ASP A 119 -17.05 16.71 -29.15
CA ASP A 119 -18.47 16.51 -28.85
C ASP A 119 -18.81 16.99 -27.43
N PRO A 120 -20.00 17.57 -27.21
CA PRO A 120 -20.51 17.86 -25.87
C PRO A 120 -20.65 16.58 -25.06
N VAL A 121 -19.93 16.49 -23.93
CA VAL A 121 -20.06 15.39 -22.99
C VAL A 121 -20.52 15.96 -21.65
N TYR A 122 -21.56 15.37 -21.08
CA TYR A 122 -22.10 15.76 -19.79
C TYR A 122 -22.62 14.56 -19.02
N LEU A 123 -22.72 14.73 -17.70
CA LEU A 123 -23.32 13.79 -16.77
C LEU A 123 -24.36 14.54 -15.96
N VAL A 124 -25.52 13.93 -15.75
CA VAL A 124 -26.56 14.43 -14.86
C VAL A 124 -26.88 13.42 -13.76
N ASP A 125 -27.47 13.88 -12.66
CA ASP A 125 -28.06 13.02 -11.64
C ASP A 125 -29.49 12.58 -12.04
N ARG A 126 -30.19 11.93 -11.09
CA ARG A 126 -31.57 11.44 -11.29
C ARG A 126 -32.60 12.56 -11.46
N ASP A 127 -32.31 13.75 -10.94
CA ASP A 127 -33.17 14.93 -11.04
C ASP A 127 -32.76 15.83 -12.22
N CYS A 128 -32.00 15.28 -13.17
CA CYS A 128 -31.48 15.97 -14.35
C CYS A 128 -30.61 17.19 -14.02
N ARG A 129 -29.93 17.20 -12.87
CA ARG A 129 -28.98 18.25 -12.52
C ARG A 129 -27.59 17.90 -13.01
N TYR A 130 -26.90 18.87 -13.59
CA TYR A 130 -25.56 18.65 -14.10
C TYR A 130 -24.57 18.27 -12.99
N LEU A 131 -23.88 17.13 -13.15
CA LEU A 131 -22.77 16.69 -12.31
C LEU A 131 -21.42 16.97 -12.97
N PHE A 132 -21.37 16.89 -14.30
CA PHE A 132 -20.15 17.10 -15.07
C PHE A 132 -20.46 17.61 -16.48
N LEU A 133 -19.59 18.48 -17.00
CA LEU A 133 -19.55 18.89 -18.41
C LEU A 133 -18.09 18.98 -18.86
N ASN A 134 -17.79 18.56 -20.08
CA ASN A 134 -16.46 18.79 -20.65
C ASN A 134 -16.26 20.26 -21.06
N LYS A 135 -14.99 20.68 -21.19
CA LYS A 135 -14.63 22.04 -21.63
C LYS A 135 -15.33 22.49 -22.90
N LYS A 136 -15.53 21.60 -23.86
CA LYS A 136 -16.17 21.92 -25.14
C LYS A 136 -17.64 22.32 -24.95
N TYR A 137 -18.38 21.60 -24.10
CA TYR A 137 -19.77 21.94 -23.84
C TYR A 137 -19.90 23.22 -23.01
N LEU A 138 -19.04 23.39 -21.99
CA LEU A 138 -18.95 24.64 -21.23
C LEU A 138 -18.69 25.84 -22.13
N SER A 139 -17.77 25.70 -23.09
CA SER A 139 -17.47 26.75 -24.08
C SER A 139 -18.67 27.06 -24.99
N ARG A 140 -19.45 26.04 -25.37
CA ARG A 140 -20.69 26.23 -26.17
C ARG A 140 -21.76 26.99 -25.38
N LEU A 141 -21.89 26.72 -24.09
CA LEU A 141 -22.81 27.43 -23.19
C LEU A 141 -22.26 28.80 -22.76
N SER A 142 -20.96 29.07 -22.98
CA SER A 142 -20.26 30.26 -22.47
C SER A 142 -20.35 30.41 -20.95
N LEU A 143 -20.28 29.29 -20.23
CA LEU A 143 -20.37 29.21 -18.77
C LEU A 143 -19.18 28.45 -18.18
N SER A 144 -18.87 28.72 -16.92
CA SER A 144 -17.91 27.95 -16.14
C SER A 144 -18.55 26.70 -15.51
N MET A 145 -17.70 25.77 -15.07
CA MET A 145 -18.15 24.54 -14.43
C MET A 145 -18.93 24.85 -13.14
N GLU A 146 -18.46 25.82 -12.37
CA GLU A 146 -19.04 26.25 -11.10
C GLU A 146 -20.45 26.85 -11.27
N GLU A 147 -20.73 27.46 -12.43
CA GLU A 147 -22.02 28.07 -12.73
C GLU A 147 -23.08 27.07 -13.20
N VAL A 148 -22.68 25.86 -13.62
CA VAL A 148 -23.58 24.87 -14.23
C VAL A 148 -23.80 23.66 -13.31
N VAL A 149 -22.79 23.25 -12.54
CA VAL A 149 -22.91 22.07 -11.67
C VAL A 149 -23.99 22.26 -10.60
N GLY A 150 -24.86 21.25 -10.45
CA GLY A 150 -25.99 21.23 -9.53
C GLY A 150 -27.26 21.89 -10.06
N ARG A 151 -27.21 22.57 -11.21
CA ARG A 151 -28.36 23.21 -11.84
C ARG A 151 -29.09 22.25 -12.78
N PRO A 152 -30.42 22.35 -12.89
CA PRO A 152 -31.21 21.47 -13.73
C PRO A 152 -30.95 21.72 -15.22
N TYR A 153 -31.04 20.66 -16.03
CA TYR A 153 -30.88 20.71 -17.48
C TYR A 153 -31.74 21.79 -18.14
N GLY A 154 -33.03 21.87 -17.79
CA GLY A 154 -33.98 22.83 -18.37
C GLY A 154 -33.67 24.31 -18.17
N GLU A 155 -32.73 24.67 -17.28
CA GLU A 155 -32.35 26.07 -17.09
C GLU A 155 -31.50 26.61 -18.25
N PHE A 156 -30.89 25.73 -19.05
CA PHE A 156 -29.99 26.09 -20.15
C PHE A 156 -30.50 25.67 -21.53
N HIS A 157 -31.64 24.99 -21.60
CA HIS A 157 -32.23 24.45 -22.82
C HIS A 157 -33.71 24.83 -22.92
N SER A 158 -34.29 24.72 -24.11
CA SER A 158 -35.70 25.02 -24.31
C SER A 158 -36.61 23.98 -23.60
N PRO A 159 -37.86 24.34 -23.25
CA PRO A 159 -38.81 23.39 -22.65
C PRO A 159 -39.11 22.16 -23.53
N GLU A 160 -38.92 22.26 -24.84
CA GLU A 160 -39.07 21.15 -25.79
C GLU A 160 -37.90 20.17 -25.67
N GLU A 161 -36.66 20.69 -25.61
CA GLU A 161 -35.45 19.88 -25.39
C GLU A 161 -35.45 19.22 -24.01
N GLU A 162 -35.90 19.91 -22.96
CA GLU A 162 -36.01 19.35 -21.61
C GLU A 162 -37.01 18.19 -21.55
N LYS A 163 -38.16 18.31 -22.22
CA LYS A 163 -39.13 17.21 -22.32
C LYS A 163 -38.54 16.02 -23.07
N GLU A 164 -37.91 16.25 -24.22
CA GLU A 164 -37.26 15.16 -24.96
C GLU A 164 -36.16 14.47 -24.14
N PHE A 165 -35.44 15.23 -23.32
CA PHE A 165 -34.38 14.71 -22.44
C PHE A 165 -34.93 13.87 -21.28
N THR A 166 -36.05 14.27 -20.69
CA THR A 166 -36.67 13.60 -19.52
C THR A 166 -37.58 12.43 -19.90
N GLU A 167 -38.09 12.39 -21.14
CA GLU A 167 -38.94 11.31 -21.66
C GLU A 167 -38.14 10.12 -22.24
N LYS A 168 -36.80 10.23 -22.38
CA LYS A 168 -35.89 9.15 -22.78
C LYS A 168 -35.37 8.35 -21.60
#